data_AF-A0A820V0Y3-F1
#
_entry.id   AF-A0A820V0Y3-F1
#
_cell.length_a   1.000
_cell.length_b   1.000
_cell.length_c   1.000
_cell.angle_alpha   90.00
_cell.angle_beta   90.00
_cell.angle_gamma   90.00
#
_symmetry.space_group_name_H-M   'P 1'
#
loop_
_entity.id
_entity.type
_entity.pdbx_description
1 polymer ?
#
loop_
_entity_poly.entity_id
_entity_poly.type
_entity_poly.pdbx_seq_one_letter_code
_entity_poly.pdbx_strand_id
1 'polypeptide(L)'
;MFFIGTNAVRSTPALRIIEQVEAIVNMIRLNHHHIDHVDKITIAATFPYLKVSSRFPTSDLLLNNINLYNQQLQILSRRLGFSFIDFHITPEHLHRDHLNLQHQYNNILDTTIIQYFDVIIAKQVKSPQSQHRSSTAITRRNKGRHEKLKEKQQQNILQGGKGVLRYF
;
A
#
# COMPACT_ATOMS: atom_id res chain seq x y z
N MET A 1 2.15 1.70 -1.20
CA MET A 1 2.64 1.96 -2.57
C MET A 1 3.69 0.91 -2.88
N PHE A 2 3.67 0.35 -4.09
CA PHE A 2 4.59 -0.69 -4.53
C PHE A 2 5.32 -0.25 -5.80
N PHE A 3 6.62 -0.53 -5.85
CA PHE A 3 7.44 -0.49 -7.06
C PHE A 3 7.66 -1.94 -7.50
N ILE A 4 6.97 -2.37 -8.55
CA ILE A 4 6.96 -3.78 -8.96
C ILE A 4 7.55 -3.90 -10.36
N GLY A 5 8.32 -4.96 -10.59
CA GLY A 5 8.73 -5.35 -11.94
C GLY A 5 9.86 -4.52 -12.54
N THR A 6 10.38 -3.50 -11.85
CA THR A 6 11.44 -2.59 -12.35
C THR A 6 12.67 -3.32 -12.90
N ASN A 7 13.15 -4.35 -12.20
CA ASN A 7 14.25 -5.19 -12.70
C ASN A 7 13.76 -6.29 -13.67
N ALA A 8 12.54 -6.79 -13.49
CA ALA A 8 11.99 -7.89 -14.28
C ALA A 8 11.67 -7.47 -15.73
N VAL A 9 11.21 -6.23 -15.96
CA VAL A 9 10.92 -5.70 -17.30
C VAL A 9 12.14 -5.70 -18.21
N ARG A 10 13.35 -5.76 -17.65
CA ARG A 10 14.60 -5.83 -18.40
C ARG A 10 14.83 -7.18 -19.07
N SER A 11 14.25 -8.26 -18.56
CA SER A 11 14.51 -9.62 -19.06
C SER A 11 13.25 -10.44 -19.33
N THR A 12 12.09 -9.92 -18.95
CA THR A 12 10.80 -10.62 -19.03
C THR A 12 9.81 -9.78 -19.85
N PRO A 13 9.03 -10.40 -20.75
CA PRO A 13 7.97 -9.71 -21.48
C PRO A 13 6.96 -9.08 -20.53
N ALA A 14 6.54 -7.86 -20.85
CA ALA A 14 5.57 -7.08 -20.09
C ALA A 14 4.33 -7.88 -19.69
N LEU A 15 3.73 -8.60 -20.65
CA LEU A 15 2.50 -9.36 -20.43
C LEU A 15 2.63 -10.38 -19.30
N ARG A 16 3.76 -11.10 -19.22
CA ARG A 16 3.99 -12.07 -18.15
C ARG A 16 4.13 -11.41 -16.78
N ILE A 17 4.75 -10.22 -16.74
CA ILE A 17 4.88 -9.46 -15.49
C ILE A 17 3.49 -8.97 -15.06
N ILE A 18 2.65 -8.54 -16.00
CA ILE A 18 1.28 -8.10 -15.72
C ILE A 18 0.41 -9.22 -15.17
N GLU A 19 0.50 -10.43 -15.72
CA GLU A 19 -0.16 -11.63 -15.17
C GLU A 19 0.25 -11.88 -13.71
N GLN A 20 1.54 -11.73 -13.39
CA GLN A 20 2.04 -11.87 -12.02
C GLN A 20 1.54 -10.75 -11.10
N VAL A 21 1.50 -9.50 -11.58
CA VAL A 21 0.96 -8.37 -10.83
C VAL A 21 -0.51 -8.60 -10.51
N GLU A 22 -1.31 -9.06 -11.48
CA GLU A 22 -2.71 -9.42 -11.27
C GLU A 22 -2.86 -10.49 -10.18
N ALA A 23 -2.08 -11.58 -10.26
CA ALA A 23 -2.10 -12.63 -9.25
C ALA A 23 -1.74 -12.10 -7.85
N ILE A 24 -0.74 -11.23 -7.74
CA ILE A 24 -0.33 -10.62 -6.46
C ILE A 24 -1.46 -9.75 -5.90
N VAL A 25 -2.07 -8.88 -6.71
CA VAL A 25 -3.17 -8.01 -6.28
C VAL A 25 -4.36 -8.83 -5.78
N ASN A 26 -4.75 -9.87 -6.52
CA ASN A 26 -5.84 -10.77 -6.12
C ASN A 26 -5.51 -11.50 -4.81
N MET A 27 -4.28 -12.00 -4.67
CA MET A 27 -3.82 -12.70 -3.47
C MET A 27 -3.81 -11.78 -2.23
N ILE A 28 -3.36 -10.52 -2.38
CA ILE A 28 -3.43 -9.53 -1.28
C ILE A 28 -4.87 -9.34 -0.82
N ARG A 29 -5.83 -9.21 -1.74
CA ARG A 29 -7.24 -8.98 -1.41
C ARG A 29 -7.93 -10.17 -0.79
N LEU A 30 -7.58 -11.38 -1.24
CA LEU A 30 -8.09 -12.62 -0.65
C LEU A 30 -7.64 -12.74 0.81
N ASN A 31 -6.39 -12.38 1.12
CA ASN A 31 -5.84 -12.48 2.47
C ASN A 31 -6.16 -11.27 3.36
N HIS A 32 -6.50 -10.12 2.77
CA HIS A 32 -6.73 -8.87 3.46
C HIS A 32 -8.01 -8.18 2.95
N HIS A 33 -9.17 -8.68 3.38
CA HIS A 33 -10.48 -8.18 2.93
C HIS A 33 -10.72 -6.67 3.15
N HIS A 34 -9.99 -6.04 4.07
CA HIS A 34 -10.09 -4.59 4.33
C HIS A 34 -9.34 -3.73 3.29
N ILE A 35 -8.66 -4.37 2.32
CA ILE A 35 -7.94 -3.76 1.19
C ILE A 35 -8.80 -3.90 -0.07
N ASP A 36 -10.06 -3.50 0.01
CA ASP A 36 -11.05 -3.56 -1.07
C ASP A 36 -11.08 -2.26 -1.90
N HIS A 37 -10.80 -1.12 -1.26
CA HIS A 37 -10.88 0.20 -1.89
C HIS A 37 -9.68 0.52 -2.80
N VAL A 38 -9.94 1.28 -3.87
CA VAL A 38 -8.98 1.64 -4.95
C VAL A 38 -7.67 2.24 -4.41
N ASP A 39 -7.81 3.15 -3.45
CA ASP A 39 -6.68 3.92 -2.88
C ASP A 39 -5.82 3.12 -1.88
N LYS A 40 -6.17 1.86 -1.58
CA LYS A 40 -5.43 1.03 -0.60
C LYS A 40 -4.25 0.30 -1.23
N ILE A 41 -4.30 0.06 -2.53
CA ILE A 41 -3.18 -0.48 -3.31
C ILE A 41 -2.79 0.60 -4.30
N THR A 42 -1.50 0.95 -4.30
CA THR A 42 -0.94 1.86 -5.29
C THR A 42 0.27 1.20 -5.91
N ILE A 43 0.31 1.10 -7.23
CA ILE A 43 1.44 0.56 -7.97
C ILE A 43 1.98 1.65 -8.89
N ALA A 44 3.29 1.88 -8.80
CA ALA A 44 3.97 2.84 -9.63
C ALA A 44 4.30 2.29 -11.02
N ALA A 45 4.24 3.16 -12.02
CA ALA A 45 4.86 2.94 -13.31
C ALA A 45 6.36 2.66 -13.15
N THR A 46 6.88 1.81 -14.01
CA THR A 46 8.31 1.57 -14.09
C THR A 46 8.98 2.69 -14.88
N PHE A 47 10.11 3.19 -14.37
CA PHE A 47 10.93 4.19 -15.05
C PHE A 47 11.49 3.66 -16.38
N PRO A 48 11.81 4.55 -17.34
CA PRO A 48 12.61 4.14 -18.48
C PRO A 48 13.97 3.63 -17.99
N TYR A 49 14.43 2.53 -18.57
CA TYR A 49 15.78 2.01 -18.41
C TYR A 49 16.34 1.73 -19.80
N LEU A 50 17.60 2.09 -20.05
CA LEU A 50 18.24 1.84 -21.35
C LEU A 50 19.34 0.78 -21.28
N LYS A 51 19.57 0.19 -20.11
CA LYS A 51 20.51 -0.93 -19.97
C LYS A 51 19.90 -2.22 -20.50
N VAL A 52 20.23 -2.54 -21.74
CA VAL A 52 19.77 -3.72 -22.48
C VAL A 52 20.07 -5.06 -21.79
N SER A 53 19.45 -6.12 -22.28
CA SER A 53 19.68 -7.51 -21.87
C SER A 53 19.75 -8.43 -23.09
N SER A 54 20.09 -9.70 -22.89
CA SER A 54 20.06 -10.69 -23.98
C SER A 54 18.69 -10.83 -24.64
N ARG A 55 17.60 -10.61 -23.89
CA ARG A 55 16.23 -10.71 -24.42
C ARG A 55 15.79 -9.45 -25.17
N PHE A 56 16.21 -8.28 -24.68
CA PHE A 56 15.94 -6.99 -25.32
C PHE A 56 17.28 -6.35 -25.67
N PRO A 57 17.88 -6.74 -26.81
CA PRO A 57 19.27 -6.39 -27.15
C PRO A 57 19.46 -4.92 -27.53
N THR A 58 18.38 -4.20 -27.84
CA THR A 58 18.41 -2.77 -28.16
C THR A 58 17.59 -1.95 -27.15
N SER A 59 17.96 -0.68 -26.98
CA SER A 59 17.24 0.27 -26.13
C SER A 59 15.78 0.39 -26.55
N ASP A 60 15.50 0.39 -27.85
CA ASP A 60 14.15 0.57 -28.38
C ASP A 60 13.24 -0.61 -28.06
N LEU A 61 13.76 -1.84 -28.16
CA LEU A 61 13.01 -3.04 -27.78
C LEU A 61 12.73 -3.07 -26.28
N LEU A 62 13.70 -2.64 -25.46
CA LEU A 62 13.52 -2.55 -24.00
C LEU A 62 12.49 -1.46 -23.65
N LEU A 63 12.61 -0.27 -24.23
CA LEU A 63 11.66 0.83 -24.05
C LEU A 63 10.25 0.43 -24.47
N ASN A 64 10.10 -0.26 -25.61
CA ASN A 64 8.81 -0.77 -26.04
C ASN A 64 8.21 -1.76 -25.02
N ASN A 65 9.03 -2.65 -24.45
CA ASN A 65 8.58 -3.56 -23.39
C ASN A 65 8.16 -2.80 -22.11
N ILE A 66 8.92 -1.78 -21.71
CA ILE A 66 8.59 -0.94 -20.55
C ILE A 66 7.28 -0.17 -20.78
N ASN A 67 7.12 0.44 -21.96
CA ASN A 67 5.92 1.17 -22.34
C ASN A 67 4.70 0.26 -22.36
N LEU A 68 4.84 -0.93 -22.94
CA LEU A 68 3.78 -1.94 -22.93
C LEU A 68 3.43 -2.35 -21.51
N TYR A 69 4.41 -2.56 -20.63
CA TYR A 69 4.18 -2.85 -19.22
C TYR A 69 3.39 -1.72 -18.53
N ASN A 70 3.82 -0.47 -18.67
CA ASN A 70 3.16 0.67 -18.02
C ASN A 70 1.72 0.87 -18.54
N GLN A 71 1.49 0.73 -19.85
CA GLN A 71 0.15 0.78 -20.44
C GLN A 71 -0.76 -0.32 -19.90
N GLN A 72 -0.27 -1.56 -19.87
CA GLN A 72 -1.04 -2.70 -19.37
C GLN A 72 -1.28 -2.60 -17.86
N LEU A 73 -0.32 -2.06 -17.09
CA LEU A 73 -0.50 -1.80 -15.67
C LEU A 73 -1.61 -0.76 -15.44
N GLN A 74 -1.66 0.29 -16.25
CA GLN A 74 -2.73 1.29 -16.19
C GLN A 74 -4.09 0.67 -16.52
N ILE A 75 -4.19 -0.19 -17.54
CA ILE A 75 -5.43 -0.93 -17.85
C ILE A 75 -5.83 -1.83 -16.67
N LEU A 76 -4.86 -2.58 -16.13
CA LEU A 76 -5.08 -3.47 -14.99
C LEU A 76 -5.54 -2.71 -13.75
N SER A 77 -5.01 -1.51 -13.53
CA SER A 77 -5.40 -0.63 -12.41
C SER A 77 -6.88 -0.26 -12.44
N ARG A 78 -7.42 0.00 -13.63
CA ARG A 78 -8.85 0.29 -13.82
C ARG A 78 -9.69 -0.97 -13.66
N ARG A 79 -9.24 -2.10 -14.22
CA ARG A 79 -9.96 -3.39 -14.18
C ARG A 79 -10.05 -3.95 -12.77
N LEU A 80 -8.95 -3.97 -12.02
CA LEU A 80 -8.91 -4.47 -10.64
C LEU A 80 -9.23 -3.37 -9.63
N GLY A 81 -9.25 -2.10 -10.02
CA GLY A 81 -9.51 -1.01 -9.08
C GLY A 81 -8.38 -0.88 -8.05
N PHE A 82 -7.17 -0.59 -8.49
CA PHE A 82 -6.10 -0.06 -7.63
C PHE A 82 -5.59 1.24 -8.23
N SER A 83 -4.88 2.05 -7.44
CA SER A 83 -4.35 3.31 -7.93
C SER A 83 -3.04 3.14 -8.69
N PHE A 84 -2.93 3.79 -9.84
CA PHE A 84 -1.72 3.85 -10.65
C PHE A 84 -1.08 5.23 -10.52
N ILE A 85 0.24 5.27 -10.34
CA ILE A 85 1.00 6.52 -10.28
C ILE A 85 2.11 6.49 -11.34
N ASP A 86 2.19 7.55 -12.13
CA ASP A 86 3.30 7.79 -13.05
C ASP A 86 4.10 8.98 -12.51
N PHE A 87 5.41 8.78 -12.42
CA PHE A 87 6.35 9.81 -11.96
C PHE A 87 6.84 10.71 -13.10
N HIS A 88 6.45 10.40 -14.35
CA HIS A 88 6.84 11.13 -15.55
C HIS A 88 8.37 11.26 -15.70
N ILE A 89 9.09 10.22 -15.26
CA ILE A 89 10.53 10.12 -15.46
C ILE A 89 10.80 9.76 -16.92
N THR A 90 11.56 10.61 -17.61
CA THR A 90 12.01 10.39 -18.98
C THR A 90 13.49 9.96 -19.02
N PRO A 91 14.00 9.45 -20.15
CA PRO A 91 15.38 9.00 -20.27
C PRO A 91 16.44 10.06 -19.92
N GLU A 92 16.13 11.35 -20.11
CA GLU A 92 17.02 12.47 -19.82
C GLU A 92 17.28 12.64 -18.31
N HIS A 93 16.39 12.10 -17.47
CA HIS A 93 16.56 12.12 -16.02
C HIS A 93 17.46 11.00 -15.51
N LEU A 94 17.86 10.06 -16.35
CA LEU A 94 18.66 8.90 -15.94
C LEU A 94 20.14 9.24 -15.81
N HIS A 95 20.79 8.58 -14.86
CA HIS A 95 22.23 8.60 -14.70
C HIS A 95 22.92 7.92 -15.89
N ARG A 96 24.24 8.10 -16.01
CA ARG A 96 25.06 7.51 -17.09
C ARG A 96 25.04 5.97 -17.12
N ASP A 97 24.60 5.34 -16.04
CA ASP A 97 24.40 3.88 -15.99
C ASP A 97 23.11 3.42 -16.69
N HIS A 98 22.27 4.37 -17.12
CA HIS A 98 20.98 4.16 -17.76
C HIS A 98 20.01 3.28 -16.96
N LEU A 99 20.20 3.21 -15.64
CA LEU A 99 19.41 2.44 -14.69
C LEU A 99 18.84 3.33 -13.58
N ASN A 100 19.68 4.17 -13.00
CA ASN A 100 19.31 4.95 -11.84
C ASN A 100 18.90 6.36 -12.25
N LEU A 101 18.05 6.99 -11.46
CA LEU A 101 17.73 8.41 -11.61
C LEU A 101 18.95 9.26 -11.22
N GLN A 102 19.20 10.36 -11.93
CA GLN A 102 20.20 11.32 -11.46
C GLN A 102 19.73 11.96 -10.16
N HIS A 103 20.66 12.15 -9.22
CA HIS A 103 20.33 12.68 -7.90
C HIS A 103 19.56 14.02 -7.97
N GLN A 104 19.91 14.89 -8.91
CA GLN A 104 19.26 16.20 -9.08
C GLN A 104 17.77 16.13 -9.42
N TYR A 105 17.27 14.98 -9.89
CA TYR A 105 15.86 14.76 -10.22
C TYR A 105 15.10 13.95 -9.16
N ASN A 106 15.75 13.56 -8.05
CA ASN A 106 15.07 12.85 -6.96
C ASN A 106 13.90 13.64 -6.38
N ASN A 107 13.98 14.98 -6.40
CA ASN A 107 12.91 15.87 -5.97
C ASN A 107 11.61 15.68 -6.77
N ILE A 108 11.68 15.22 -8.02
CA ILE A 108 10.49 14.90 -8.84
C ILE A 108 9.73 13.74 -8.21
N LEU A 109 10.45 12.69 -7.77
CA LEU A 109 9.84 11.56 -7.08
C LEU A 109 9.20 12.00 -5.76
N ASP A 110 9.96 12.72 -4.93
CA ASP A 110 9.49 13.18 -3.62
C ASP A 110 8.23 14.03 -3.75
N THR A 111 8.26 15.02 -4.66
CA THR A 111 7.12 15.91 -4.90
C THR A 111 5.90 15.15 -5.37
N THR A 112 6.07 14.22 -6.31
CA THR A 112 4.96 13.43 -6.85
C THR A 112 4.36 12.48 -5.80
N ILE A 113 5.21 11.85 -4.98
CA ILE A 113 4.77 10.99 -3.86
C ILE A 113 3.97 11.82 -2.85
N ILE A 114 4.49 12.98 -2.44
CA ILE A 114 3.83 13.86 -1.47
C ILE A 114 2.47 14.31 -2.01
N GLN A 115 2.43 14.87 -3.22
CA GLN A 115 1.20 15.32 -3.86
C GLN A 115 0.15 14.20 -3.97
N TYR A 116 0.60 12.99 -4.31
CA TYR A 116 -0.28 11.84 -4.40
C TYR A 116 -0.90 11.47 -3.04
N PHE A 117 -0.10 11.40 -1.98
CA PHE A 117 -0.62 11.10 -0.65
C PHE A 117 -1.49 12.22 -0.10
N ASP A 118 -1.16 13.48 -0.35
CA ASP A 118 -2.00 14.63 0.04
C ASP A 118 -3.40 14.54 -0.59
N VAL A 119 -3.49 14.17 -1.88
CA VAL A 119 -4.77 13.95 -2.56
C VAL A 119 -5.56 12.80 -1.92
N ILE A 120 -4.91 11.68 -1.60
CA ILE A 120 -5.57 10.55 -0.94
C ILE A 120 -6.09 10.94 0.44
N ILE A 121 -5.28 11.61 1.25
CA ILE A 121 -5.64 12.02 2.60
C ILE A 121 -6.81 13.02 2.53
N ALA A 122 -6.75 14.01 1.64
CA ALA A 122 -7.82 14.99 1.47
C ALA A 122 -9.16 14.34 1.05
N LYS A 123 -9.13 13.29 0.23
CA LYS A 123 -10.33 12.51 -0.12
C LYS A 123 -10.92 11.79 1.08
N GLN A 124 -10.08 11.21 1.95
CA GLN A 124 -10.54 10.52 3.15
C GLN A 124 -11.18 11.47 4.18
N VAL A 125 -10.65 12.69 4.33
CA VAL A 125 -11.20 13.70 5.26
C VAL A 125 -12.59 14.16 4.84
N LYS A 126 -12.90 14.17 3.54
CA LYS A 126 -14.22 14.56 3.01
C LYS A 126 -15.27 13.46 3.04
N SER A 127 -14.87 12.20 3.21
CA SER A 127 -15.82 11.13 3.47
C SER A 127 -16.29 11.25 4.92
N PRO A 128 -17.61 11.34 5.21
CA PRO A 128 -18.07 11.24 6.58
C PRO A 128 -17.72 9.83 7.04
N GLN A 129 -16.59 9.71 7.74
CA GLN A 129 -16.24 8.50 8.45
C GLN A 129 -17.33 8.30 9.49
N SER A 130 -18.35 7.51 9.16
CA SER A 130 -19.03 6.77 10.19
C SER A 130 -17.92 5.97 10.86
N GLN A 131 -17.49 6.40 12.05
CA GLN A 131 -16.62 5.62 12.92
C GLN A 131 -17.42 4.42 13.42
N HIS A 132 -17.91 3.59 12.51
CA HIS A 132 -18.52 2.31 12.84
C HIS A 132 -17.36 1.37 13.13
N ARG A 133 -16.94 1.37 14.40
CA ARG A 133 -16.15 0.26 14.94
C ARG A 133 -16.92 -1.02 14.63
N SER A 134 -16.20 -2.05 14.15
CA SER A 134 -16.83 -3.34 13.91
C SER A 134 -17.53 -3.83 15.18
N SER A 135 -18.68 -4.49 15.02
CA SER A 135 -19.42 -5.10 16.14
C SER A 135 -18.51 -5.97 17.02
N THR A 136 -17.54 -6.65 16.40
CA THR A 136 -16.52 -7.46 17.07
C THR A 136 -15.58 -6.63 17.95
N ALA A 137 -15.12 -5.46 17.48
CA ALA A 137 -14.27 -4.55 18.26
C ALA A 137 -15.04 -3.92 19.43
N ILE A 138 -16.32 -3.59 19.23
CA ILE A 138 -17.22 -3.10 20.29
C ILE A 138 -17.43 -4.19 21.34
N THR A 139 -17.75 -5.39 20.91
CA THR A 139 -17.98 -6.55 21.80
C THR A 139 -16.72 -6.89 22.61
N ARG A 140 -15.54 -6.93 21.97
CA ARG A 140 -14.27 -7.20 22.66
C ARG A 140 -13.92 -6.12 23.70
N ARG A 141 -14.15 -4.85 23.36
CA ARG A 141 -13.96 -3.72 24.30
C ARG A 141 -14.93 -3.79 25.47
N ASN A 142 -16.21 -4.10 25.21
CA ASN A 142 -17.23 -4.22 26.26
C ASN A 142 -16.93 -5.39 27.19
N LYS A 143 -16.50 -6.54 26.64
CA LYS A 143 -16.06 -7.70 27.42
C LYS A 143 -14.91 -7.34 28.35
N GLY A 144 -13.85 -6.72 27.84
CA GLY A 144 -12.71 -6.30 28.66
C GLY A 144 -13.05 -5.23 29.71
N ARG A 145 -14.02 -4.34 29.44
CA ARG A 145 -14.54 -3.41 30.44
C ARG A 145 -15.31 -4.14 31.54
N HIS A 146 -16.09 -5.14 31.18
CA HIS A 146 -16.91 -5.89 32.13
C HIS A 146 -16.06 -6.76 33.04
N GLU A 147 -15.01 -7.40 32.51
CA GLU A 147 -14.01 -8.15 33.27
C GLU A 147 -13.28 -7.25 34.28
N LYS A 148 -12.78 -6.08 33.85
CA LYS A 148 -12.16 -5.10 34.75
C LYS A 148 -13.11 -4.60 35.85
N LEU A 149 -14.41 -4.45 35.54
CA LEU A 149 -15.40 -4.05 36.54
C LEU A 149 -15.62 -5.15 37.58
N LYS A 150 -15.67 -6.42 37.15
CA LYS A 150 -15.79 -7.59 38.04
C LYS A 150 -14.56 -7.71 38.96
N GLU A 151 -13.37 -7.55 38.42
CA GLU A 151 -12.13 -7.56 39.21
C GLU A 151 -12.11 -6.46 40.28
N LYS A 152 -12.51 -5.23 39.91
CA LYS A 152 -12.64 -4.14 40.89
C LYS A 152 -13.69 -4.41 41.97
N GLN A 153 -14.83 -5.00 41.61
CA GLN A 153 -15.86 -5.36 42.59
C GLN A 153 -15.37 -6.45 43.55
N GLN A 154 -14.68 -7.47 43.04
CA GLN A 154 -14.09 -8.52 43.89
C GLN A 154 -13.01 -7.96 44.81
N GLN A 155 -12.14 -7.07 44.33
CA GLN A 155 -11.15 -6.39 45.17
C GLN A 155 -11.79 -5.51 46.26
N ASN A 156 -12.86 -4.78 45.93
CA ASN A 156 -13.58 -3.97 46.91
C ASN A 156 -14.31 -4.82 47.96
N ILE A 157 -14.85 -5.99 47.59
CA ILE A 157 -15.45 -6.93 48.55
C ILE A 157 -14.38 -7.54 49.48
N LEU A 158 -13.20 -7.87 48.94
CA LEU A 158 -12.07 -8.41 49.72
C LEU A 158 -11.44 -7.36 50.66
N GLN A 159 -11.47 -6.08 50.30
CA GLN A 159 -11.01 -4.98 51.17
C GLN A 159 -12.08 -4.53 52.19
N GLY A 160 -13.37 -4.60 51.83
CA GLY A 160 -14.48 -4.32 52.74
C GLY A 160 -14.73 -5.40 53.80
N GLY A 161 -14.17 -6.61 53.63
CA GLY A 161 -14.29 -7.72 54.58
C GLY A 161 -13.32 -7.69 55.78
N LYS A 162 -12.42 -6.70 55.87
CA LYS A 162 -11.43 -6.57 56.96
C LYS A 162 -11.65 -5.34 57.86
N GLY A 163 -12.90 -5.00 58.12
CA GLY A 163 -13.22 -3.73 58.77
C GLY A 163 -14.33 -3.72 59.82
N VAL A 164 -14.74 -4.84 60.43
CA VAL A 164 -15.62 -4.79 61.62
C VAL A 164 -15.31 -5.96 62.56
N LEU A 165 -14.35 -5.75 63.47
CA LEU A 165 -14.32 -6.42 64.77
C LEU A 165 -13.23 -5.77 65.63
N ARG A 166 -13.60 -4.73 66.38
CA ARG A 166 -13.18 -4.57 67.78
C ARG A 166 -14.33 -3.97 68.57
N TYR A 167 -14.84 -4.82 69.46
CA TYR A 167 -15.70 -4.52 70.59
C TYR A 167 -14.90 -3.77 71.69
N PHE A 168 -15.62 -2.94 72.44
CA PHE A 168 -15.29 -2.25 73.70
C PHE A 168 -14.24 -1.14 73.66
#